data_AF-A0A4R6ZHT4-F1
#
_entry.id   AF-A0A4R6ZHT4-F1
#
_cell.length_a   1.000
_cell.length_b   1.000
_cell.length_c   1.000
_cell.angle_alpha   90.00
_cell.angle_beta   90.00
_cell.angle_gamma   90.00
#
_symmetry.space_group_name_H-M   'P 1'
#
loop_
_entity.id
_entity.type
_entity.pdbx_description
1 polymer ?
#
loop_
_entity_poly.entity_id
_entity_poly.type
_entity_poly.pdbx_seq_one_letter_code
_entity_poly.pdbx_strand_id
1 'polypeptide(L)'
;MYNFRVIPAKENIFIETKNRFQDILEDFKHYAETLTIEAGNAKAKSGKADSYTRYLIRLIIFYEESNNDELSDLTSFEALKKIEGIKYIEGFKQFNQESNRFYSATISCYLAYVTYKNTTDDELIGGELDNLSNILSDKEYSVREEQARYLVNEPKAKPDKGRNSVISSYPRNYKEAREAKIRSNWTCEFNQQHGTFINNINNNPHVEAHHLIPMAAQDYFENTIDFADNIVCLCPTCHSRIHYAVRAEKKEMIIELFKRRRNLYLRHGVEINEKLLLNFYGII
;
A
#
# COMPACT_ATOMS: atom_id res chain seq x y z
N MET A 1 -22.97 18.24 9.03
CA MET A 1 -23.80 17.02 8.83
C MET A 1 -23.77 16.69 7.35
N TYR A 2 -23.45 15.45 6.98
CA TYR A 2 -23.38 15.09 5.55
C TYR A 2 -24.76 15.10 4.92
N ASN A 3 -24.88 15.79 3.78
CA ASN A 3 -26.09 15.82 2.97
C ASN A 3 -25.83 15.14 1.62
N PHE A 4 -26.00 13.82 1.58
CA PHE A 4 -25.81 13.04 0.36
C PHE A 4 -26.88 13.41 -0.67
N ARG A 5 -26.42 14.00 -1.78
CA ARG A 5 -27.28 14.45 -2.88
C ARG A 5 -26.63 14.18 -4.23
N VAL A 6 -27.43 14.16 -5.28
CA VAL A 6 -26.87 14.09 -6.64
C VAL A 6 -26.27 15.46 -6.98
N ILE A 7 -24.97 15.47 -7.32
CA ILE A 7 -24.24 16.66 -7.79
C ILE A 7 -23.99 16.50 -9.30
N PRO A 8 -24.71 17.21 -10.19
CA PRO A 8 -24.49 17.15 -11.63
C PRO A 8 -23.11 17.70 -12.02
N ALA A 9 -22.50 17.14 -13.06
CA ALA A 9 -21.18 17.59 -13.53
C ALA A 9 -21.17 19.02 -14.14
N LYS A 10 -22.36 19.60 -14.35
CA LYS A 10 -22.58 20.96 -14.83
C LYS A 10 -22.81 21.98 -13.71
N GLU A 11 -22.89 21.53 -12.46
CA GLU A 11 -23.08 22.41 -11.31
C GLU A 11 -21.77 23.17 -11.02
N ASN A 12 -21.87 24.45 -10.61
CA ASN A 12 -20.69 25.30 -10.42
C ASN A 12 -19.69 24.69 -9.43
N ILE A 13 -20.16 24.19 -8.29
CA ILE A 13 -19.28 23.57 -7.28
C ILE A 13 -18.50 22.37 -7.82
N PHE A 14 -19.11 21.60 -8.74
CA PHE A 14 -18.42 20.50 -9.41
C PHE A 14 -17.32 21.00 -10.34
N ILE A 15 -17.62 22.02 -11.14
CA ILE A 15 -16.68 22.61 -12.11
C ILE A 15 -15.51 23.27 -11.37
N GLU A 16 -15.80 24.04 -10.31
CA GLU A 16 -14.80 24.70 -9.47
C GLU A 16 -13.88 23.67 -8.80
N THR A 17 -14.44 22.63 -8.17
CA THR A 17 -13.65 21.55 -7.56
C THR A 17 -12.79 20.81 -8.59
N LYS A 18 -13.35 20.54 -9.79
CA LYS A 18 -12.60 19.91 -10.88
C LYS A 18 -11.42 20.76 -11.31
N ASN A 19 -11.62 22.07 -11.48
CA ASN A 19 -10.57 22.98 -11.92
C ASN A 19 -9.49 23.15 -10.84
N ARG A 20 -9.88 23.18 -9.55
CA ARG A 20 -8.94 23.30 -8.42
C ARG A 20 -7.94 22.13 -8.37
N PHE A 21 -8.38 20.92 -8.69
CA PHE A 21 -7.53 19.72 -8.67
C PHE A 21 -7.26 19.13 -10.06
N GLN A 22 -7.32 19.95 -11.12
CA GLN A 22 -7.31 19.48 -12.50
C GLN A 22 -6.15 18.50 -12.78
N ASP A 23 -4.92 18.89 -12.44
CA ASP A 23 -3.73 18.10 -12.75
C ASP A 23 -3.75 16.75 -12.01
N ILE A 24 -4.09 16.74 -10.72
CA ILE A 24 -4.14 15.52 -9.90
C ILE A 24 -5.29 14.61 -10.35
N LEU A 25 -6.44 15.19 -10.73
CA LEU A 25 -7.60 14.43 -11.19
C LEU A 25 -7.36 13.78 -12.57
N GLU A 26 -6.60 14.42 -13.45
CA GLU A 26 -6.16 13.82 -14.72
C GLU A 26 -5.09 12.73 -14.50
N ASP A 27 -4.15 12.91 -13.55
CA ASP A 27 -3.20 11.85 -13.16
C ASP A 27 -3.92 10.63 -12.56
N PHE A 28 -4.87 10.87 -11.64
CA PHE A 28 -5.73 9.81 -11.10
C PHE A 28 -6.54 9.09 -12.18
N LYS A 29 -7.08 9.83 -13.14
CA LYS A 29 -7.80 9.26 -14.28
C LYS A 29 -6.88 8.35 -15.11
N HIS A 30 -5.67 8.80 -15.41
CA HIS A 30 -4.69 8.01 -16.15
C HIS A 30 -4.34 6.71 -15.42
N TYR A 31 -4.09 6.80 -14.10
CA TYR A 31 -3.86 5.64 -13.25
C TYR A 31 -5.04 4.64 -13.30
N ALA A 32 -6.28 5.11 -13.17
CA ALA A 32 -7.46 4.27 -13.24
C ALA A 32 -7.66 3.58 -14.61
N GLU A 33 -7.28 4.26 -15.70
CA GLU A 33 -7.29 3.68 -17.05
C GLU A 33 -6.27 2.55 -17.16
N THR A 34 -5.04 2.76 -16.66
CA THR A 34 -3.97 1.75 -16.62
C THR A 34 -4.42 0.49 -15.86
N LEU A 35 -5.00 0.64 -14.66
CA LEU A 35 -5.53 -0.50 -13.90
C LEU A 35 -6.63 -1.26 -14.66
N THR A 36 -7.43 -0.56 -15.46
CA THR A 36 -8.50 -1.17 -16.26
C THR A 36 -7.93 -2.00 -17.40
N ILE A 37 -6.85 -1.51 -18.04
CA ILE A 37 -6.12 -2.21 -19.11
C ILE A 37 -5.44 -3.47 -18.53
N GLU A 38 -4.72 -3.32 -17.42
CA GLU A 38 -4.00 -4.43 -16.76
C GLU A 38 -4.93 -5.53 -16.24
N ALA A 39 -6.17 -5.20 -15.90
CA ALA A 39 -7.17 -6.18 -15.51
C ALA A 39 -7.66 -7.08 -16.67
N GLY A 40 -7.20 -6.85 -17.91
CA GLY A 40 -7.55 -7.67 -19.08
C GLY A 40 -9.02 -7.56 -19.52
N ASN A 41 -9.78 -6.63 -18.95
CA ASN A 41 -11.23 -6.57 -19.06
C ASN A 41 -11.75 -5.68 -20.20
N ALA A 42 -10.89 -5.13 -21.07
CA ALA A 42 -11.33 -4.13 -22.04
C ALA A 42 -10.73 -4.32 -23.44
N LYS A 43 -11.58 -4.72 -24.40
CA LYS A 43 -11.36 -4.57 -25.86
C LYS A 43 -11.82 -3.19 -26.38
N ALA A 44 -12.29 -2.30 -25.51
CA ALA A 44 -12.73 -0.93 -25.82
C ALA A 44 -12.41 0.01 -24.64
N LYS A 45 -12.16 1.31 -24.89
CA LYS A 45 -11.96 2.34 -23.85
C LYS A 45 -13.11 2.29 -22.84
N SER A 46 -12.85 1.82 -21.64
CA SER A 46 -13.87 1.65 -20.61
C SER A 46 -14.12 3.00 -19.93
N GLY A 47 -15.35 3.51 -19.93
CA GLY A 47 -15.72 4.77 -19.25
C GLY A 47 -15.63 4.73 -17.71
N LYS A 48 -14.96 3.72 -17.13
CA LYS A 48 -14.75 3.56 -15.68
C LYS A 48 -13.82 4.61 -15.11
N ALA A 49 -12.69 4.92 -15.77
CA ALA A 49 -11.76 5.93 -15.29
C ALA A 49 -12.45 7.29 -15.16
N ASP A 50 -13.15 7.73 -16.21
CA ASP A 50 -13.97 8.96 -16.18
C ASP A 50 -15.03 8.93 -15.07
N SER A 51 -15.63 7.76 -14.81
CA SER A 51 -16.60 7.62 -13.74
C SER A 51 -15.94 7.81 -12.39
N TYR A 52 -14.84 7.11 -12.10
CA TYR A 52 -14.11 7.27 -10.83
C TYR A 52 -13.67 8.71 -10.61
N THR A 53 -13.14 9.41 -11.62
CA THR A 53 -12.78 10.83 -11.49
C THR A 53 -13.98 11.69 -11.10
N ARG A 54 -15.13 11.50 -11.76
CA ARG A 54 -16.35 12.24 -11.40
C ARG A 54 -16.87 11.91 -10.01
N TYR A 55 -16.76 10.67 -9.56
CA TYR A 55 -17.17 10.28 -8.20
C TYR A 55 -16.18 10.79 -7.14
N LEU A 56 -14.88 10.90 -7.46
CA LEU A 56 -13.88 11.46 -6.56
C LEU A 56 -14.14 12.95 -6.32
N ILE A 57 -14.46 13.71 -7.37
CA ILE A 57 -14.88 15.12 -7.26
C ILE A 57 -16.07 15.25 -6.30
N ARG A 58 -17.07 14.37 -6.39
CA ARG A 58 -18.23 14.39 -5.48
C ARG A 58 -17.86 14.06 -4.04
N LEU A 59 -16.95 13.12 -3.82
CA LEU A 59 -16.46 12.78 -2.48
C LEU A 59 -15.73 13.95 -1.83
N ILE A 60 -14.91 14.66 -2.61
CA ILE A 60 -14.25 15.89 -2.18
C ILE A 60 -15.30 16.91 -1.75
N ILE A 61 -16.29 17.21 -2.59
CA ILE A 61 -17.35 18.17 -2.27
C ILE A 61 -18.12 17.77 -1.00
N PHE A 62 -18.51 16.50 -0.88
CA PHE A 62 -19.20 16.03 0.32
C PHE A 62 -18.36 16.19 1.58
N TYR A 63 -17.06 15.92 1.51
CA TYR A 63 -16.17 16.13 2.65
C TYR A 63 -16.12 17.61 3.04
N GLU A 64 -15.82 18.49 2.09
CA GLU A 64 -15.56 19.91 2.37
C GLU A 64 -16.81 20.64 2.88
N GLU A 65 -17.96 20.44 2.24
CA GLU A 65 -19.22 21.05 2.68
C GLU A 65 -19.64 20.59 4.08
N SER A 66 -19.34 19.34 4.43
CA SER A 66 -19.83 18.73 5.68
C SER A 66 -18.97 19.05 6.89
N ASN A 67 -17.68 19.33 6.67
CA ASN A 67 -16.68 19.53 7.71
C ASN A 67 -16.14 20.96 7.80
N ASN A 68 -16.46 21.83 6.83
CA ASN A 68 -15.89 23.18 6.73
C ASN A 68 -14.35 23.15 6.80
N ASP A 69 -13.78 22.17 6.09
CA ASP A 69 -12.35 21.89 5.94
C ASP A 69 -12.04 21.77 4.45
N GLU A 70 -10.90 22.27 4.02
CA GLU A 70 -10.50 22.26 2.60
C GLU A 70 -9.38 21.25 2.38
N LEU A 71 -9.55 20.37 1.39
CA LEU A 71 -8.49 19.46 1.00
C LEU A 71 -7.46 20.21 0.17
N SER A 72 -6.18 19.95 0.40
CA SER A 72 -5.07 20.59 -0.34
C SER A 72 -4.29 19.58 -1.17
N ASP A 73 -3.75 18.55 -0.53
CA ASP A 73 -2.96 17.51 -1.19
C ASP A 73 -3.75 16.19 -1.33
N LEU A 74 -4.34 15.97 -2.51
CA LEU A 74 -5.05 14.74 -2.84
C LEU A 74 -4.13 13.52 -3.04
N THR A 75 -2.81 13.68 -2.97
CA THR A 75 -1.85 12.55 -3.01
C THR A 75 -1.45 12.09 -1.60
N SER A 76 -1.97 12.74 -0.56
CA SER A 76 -1.71 12.39 0.84
C SER A 76 -2.66 11.33 1.39
N PHE A 77 -2.16 10.52 2.33
CA PHE A 77 -2.99 9.61 3.11
C PHE A 77 -3.95 10.36 4.05
N GLU A 78 -3.66 11.60 4.42
CA GLU A 78 -4.57 12.45 5.20
C GLU A 78 -5.86 12.73 4.42
N ALA A 79 -5.74 13.24 3.18
CA ALA A 79 -6.89 13.48 2.31
C ALA A 79 -7.66 12.19 2.02
N LEU A 80 -6.94 11.07 1.81
CA LEU A 80 -7.53 9.76 1.65
C LEU A 80 -8.37 9.34 2.86
N LYS A 81 -7.85 9.47 4.09
CA LYS A 81 -8.58 9.11 5.32
C LYS A 81 -9.82 9.98 5.53
N LYS A 82 -9.71 11.28 5.24
CA LYS A 82 -10.82 12.24 5.25
C LYS A 82 -11.95 11.79 4.31
N ILE A 83 -11.62 11.43 3.07
CA ILE A 83 -12.58 10.93 2.07
C ILE A 83 -13.10 9.53 2.42
N GLU A 84 -12.25 8.64 2.93
CA GLU A 84 -12.65 7.29 3.34
C GLU A 84 -13.62 7.31 4.53
N GLY A 85 -13.46 8.28 5.44
CA GLY A 85 -14.35 8.51 6.58
C GLY A 85 -15.83 8.63 6.19
N ILE A 86 -16.11 9.13 4.99
CA ILE A 86 -17.47 9.28 4.44
C ILE A 86 -18.21 7.92 4.42
N LYS A 87 -17.50 6.80 4.26
CA LYS A 87 -18.10 5.46 4.23
C LYS A 87 -18.85 5.09 5.51
N TYR A 88 -18.45 5.67 6.63
CA TYR A 88 -18.97 5.37 7.96
C TYR A 88 -20.09 6.32 8.39
N ILE A 89 -20.39 7.33 7.57
CA ILE A 89 -21.46 8.27 7.85
C ILE A 89 -22.83 7.64 7.59
N GLU A 90 -23.78 7.93 8.49
CA GLU A 90 -25.16 7.48 8.36
C GLU A 90 -25.76 7.84 7.00
N GLY A 91 -26.51 6.91 6.38
CA GLY A 91 -27.10 7.08 5.05
C GLY A 91 -26.15 6.79 3.88
N PHE A 92 -24.82 6.81 4.06
CA PHE A 92 -23.88 6.56 2.95
C PHE A 92 -24.09 5.18 2.30
N LYS A 93 -24.34 4.15 3.11
CA LYS A 93 -24.54 2.78 2.62
C LYS A 93 -25.67 2.71 1.59
N GLN A 94 -26.82 3.33 1.87
CA GLN A 94 -27.97 3.35 0.97
C GLN A 94 -27.67 4.21 -0.27
N PHE A 95 -27.15 5.42 -0.06
CA PHE A 95 -26.80 6.34 -1.15
C PHE A 95 -25.79 5.72 -2.14
N ASN A 96 -24.78 5.02 -1.62
CA ASN A 96 -23.80 4.31 -2.43
C ASN A 96 -24.43 3.12 -3.18
N GLN A 97 -25.42 2.42 -2.61
CA GLN A 97 -26.15 1.36 -3.33
C GLN A 97 -26.95 1.93 -4.51
N GLU A 98 -27.64 3.05 -4.33
CA GLU A 98 -28.36 3.76 -5.39
C GLU A 98 -27.44 4.22 -6.52
N SER A 99 -26.17 4.50 -6.18
CA SER A 99 -25.11 4.85 -7.13
C SER A 99 -24.35 3.63 -7.66
N ASN A 100 -24.94 2.43 -7.67
CA ASN A 100 -24.29 1.18 -8.11
C ASN A 100 -22.93 0.90 -7.47
N ARG A 101 -22.74 1.35 -6.23
CA ARG A 101 -21.50 1.26 -5.42
C ARG A 101 -20.29 1.99 -5.99
N PHE A 102 -20.49 2.93 -6.92
CA PHE A 102 -19.38 3.67 -7.54
C PHE A 102 -18.58 4.53 -6.55
N TYR A 103 -19.18 5.06 -5.49
CA TYR A 103 -18.42 5.80 -4.47
C TYR A 103 -17.43 4.88 -3.76
N SER A 104 -17.87 3.70 -3.31
CA SER A 104 -16.97 2.73 -2.69
C SER A 104 -15.88 2.22 -3.64
N ALA A 105 -16.22 1.95 -4.91
CA ALA A 105 -15.24 1.55 -5.92
C ALA A 105 -14.21 2.66 -6.18
N THR A 106 -14.66 3.91 -6.22
CA THR A 106 -13.81 5.09 -6.39
C THR A 106 -12.85 5.26 -5.20
N ILE A 107 -13.33 5.09 -3.96
CA ILE A 107 -12.44 5.18 -2.78
C ILE A 107 -11.39 4.06 -2.81
N SER A 108 -11.75 2.84 -3.24
CA SER A 108 -10.76 1.77 -3.42
C SER A 108 -9.72 2.11 -4.49
N CYS A 109 -10.14 2.68 -5.63
CA CYS A 109 -9.22 3.15 -6.67
C CYS A 109 -8.34 4.30 -6.18
N TYR A 110 -8.90 5.22 -5.39
CA TYR A 110 -8.20 6.37 -4.85
C TYR A 110 -7.16 5.97 -3.79
N LEU A 111 -7.48 5.01 -2.92
CA LEU A 111 -6.53 4.36 -2.01
C LEU A 111 -5.34 3.77 -2.78
N ALA A 112 -5.62 3.02 -3.85
CA ALA A 112 -4.59 2.43 -4.70
C ALA A 112 -3.70 3.49 -5.36
N TYR A 113 -4.32 4.56 -5.87
CA TYR A 113 -3.62 5.70 -6.46
C TYR A 113 -2.70 6.42 -5.46
N VAL A 114 -3.23 6.77 -4.28
CA VAL A 114 -2.44 7.43 -3.22
C VAL A 114 -1.26 6.54 -2.82
N THR A 115 -1.47 5.22 -2.70
CA THR A 115 -0.38 4.28 -2.42
C THR A 115 0.67 4.29 -3.53
N TYR A 116 0.24 4.21 -4.80
CA TYR A 116 1.12 4.28 -5.97
C TYR A 116 1.96 5.56 -6.02
N LYS A 117 1.38 6.71 -5.69
CA LYS A 117 2.11 7.99 -5.61
C LYS A 117 3.21 8.00 -4.55
N ASN A 118 3.14 7.09 -3.58
CA ASN A 118 4.12 6.92 -2.52
C ASN A 118 5.07 5.72 -2.75
N THR A 119 4.98 5.01 -3.89
CA THR A 119 5.75 3.77 -4.16
C THR A 119 7.16 3.98 -4.72
N THR A 120 7.42 5.05 -5.49
CA THR A 120 8.72 5.23 -6.18
C THR A 120 9.91 5.32 -5.22
N ASP A 121 9.67 5.86 -4.03
CA ASP A 121 10.67 6.00 -2.98
C ASP A 121 10.96 4.67 -2.27
N ASP A 122 10.03 3.73 -2.37
CA ASP A 122 9.99 2.50 -1.60
C ASP A 122 10.81 1.36 -2.22
N GLU A 123 10.81 1.23 -3.54
CA GLU A 123 11.55 0.18 -4.24
C GLU A 123 13.07 0.41 -4.13
N LEU A 124 13.52 1.67 -4.25
CA LEU A 124 14.93 2.06 -4.11
C LEU A 124 15.49 1.71 -2.72
N ILE A 125 14.73 2.01 -1.65
CA ILE A 125 15.14 1.73 -0.27
C ILE A 125 15.08 0.22 0.03
N GLY A 126 14.20 -0.53 -0.63
CA GLY A 126 14.13 -2.00 -0.51
C GLY A 126 15.43 -2.69 -0.91
N GLY A 127 16.01 -2.30 -2.05
CA GLY A 127 17.29 -2.83 -2.50
C GLY A 127 18.45 -2.54 -1.52
N GLU A 128 18.48 -1.35 -0.92
CA GLU A 128 19.52 -0.97 0.05
C GLU A 128 19.42 -1.77 1.36
N LEU A 129 18.20 -1.98 1.86
CA LEU A 129 17.93 -2.83 3.02
C LEU A 129 18.44 -4.26 2.83
N ASP A 130 18.14 -4.84 1.67
CA ASP A 130 18.52 -6.22 1.38
C ASP A 130 20.03 -6.36 1.37
N ASN A 131 20.74 -5.39 0.78
CA ASN A 131 22.19 -5.33 0.82
C ASN A 131 22.71 -5.25 2.27
N LEU A 132 22.20 -4.33 3.10
CA LEU A 132 22.61 -4.20 4.50
C LEU A 132 22.37 -5.48 5.31
N SER A 133 21.22 -6.13 5.11
CA SER A 133 20.89 -7.39 5.78
C SER A 133 21.81 -8.54 5.38
N ASN A 134 22.32 -8.53 4.14
CA ASN A 134 23.21 -9.56 3.62
C ASN A 134 24.68 -9.34 4.04
N ILE A 135 25.11 -8.08 4.26
CA ILE A 135 26.51 -7.72 4.60
C ILE A 135 26.89 -8.12 6.03
N LEU A 136 25.95 -8.22 6.95
CA LEU A 136 26.23 -8.52 8.35
C LEU A 136 26.39 -10.03 8.59
N SER A 137 27.63 -10.48 8.84
CA SER A 137 27.94 -11.89 9.08
C SER A 137 27.48 -12.39 10.46
N ASP A 138 27.11 -13.68 10.56
CA ASP A 138 26.70 -14.32 11.81
C ASP A 138 27.79 -14.27 12.91
N LYS A 139 29.07 -14.17 12.54
CA LYS A 139 30.21 -14.10 13.48
C LYS A 139 30.30 -12.77 14.22
N GLU A 140 29.98 -11.64 13.59
CA GLU A 140 29.95 -10.33 14.26
C GLU A 140 28.69 -10.13 15.13
N TYR A 141 27.66 -10.97 14.93
CA TYR A 141 26.39 -10.90 15.64
C TYR A 141 26.42 -11.56 17.03
N SER A 142 27.21 -12.63 17.20
CA SER A 142 27.35 -13.33 18.50
C SER A 142 27.89 -12.43 19.64
N VAL A 143 28.56 -11.33 19.31
CA VAL A 143 29.04 -10.32 20.28
C VAL A 143 27.95 -9.28 20.62
N ARG A 144 26.81 -9.27 19.89
CA ARG A 144 25.70 -8.32 20.03
C ARG A 144 24.38 -8.97 20.50
N GLU A 145 24.44 -10.22 20.97
CA GLU A 145 23.27 -10.97 21.47
C GLU A 145 22.64 -10.35 22.73
N GLU A 146 23.31 -9.41 23.40
CA GLU A 146 22.77 -8.68 24.56
C GLU A 146 21.64 -7.68 24.19
N GLN A 147 21.31 -7.51 22.89
CA GLN A 147 20.29 -6.56 22.41
C GLN A 147 19.08 -7.21 21.72
N ALA A 148 18.51 -8.26 22.33
CA ALA A 148 17.17 -8.79 22.00
C ALA A 148 16.00 -7.78 22.21
N ARG A 149 16.26 -6.47 22.26
CA ARG A 149 15.31 -5.39 22.61
C ARG A 149 14.93 -4.45 21.46
N TYR A 150 15.20 -4.81 20.20
CA TYR A 150 14.95 -3.92 19.05
C TYR A 150 13.95 -4.43 18.01
N LEU A 151 13.40 -5.64 18.20
CA LEU A 151 12.33 -6.14 17.34
C LEU A 151 10.97 -5.56 17.79
N VAL A 152 10.16 -5.16 16.82
CA VAL A 152 8.78 -4.72 17.03
C VAL A 152 7.93 -5.97 17.24
N ASN A 153 7.66 -6.29 18.51
CA ASN A 153 6.89 -7.48 18.91
C ASN A 153 5.49 -7.15 19.44
N GLU A 154 5.21 -5.86 19.63
CA GLU A 154 4.00 -5.26 20.18
C GLU A 154 3.68 -3.98 19.40
N PRO A 155 2.47 -3.40 19.53
CA PRO A 155 2.09 -2.19 18.82
C PRO A 155 3.06 -1.05 19.12
N LYS A 156 3.64 -0.47 18.08
CA LYS A 156 4.62 0.62 18.19
C LYS A 156 4.27 1.71 17.19
N ALA A 157 4.20 2.96 17.67
CA ALA A 157 3.97 4.11 16.81
C ALA A 157 5.02 4.18 15.69
N LYS A 158 4.59 4.58 14.49
CA LYS A 158 5.51 4.82 13.39
C LYS A 158 6.50 5.95 13.73
N PRO A 159 7.78 5.83 13.33
CA PRO A 159 8.76 6.89 13.54
C PRO A 159 8.46 8.07 12.62
N ASP A 160 9.05 9.24 12.89
CA ASP A 160 9.01 10.35 11.93
C ASP A 160 9.77 9.97 10.65
N LYS A 161 9.33 10.50 9.50
CA LYS A 161 10.06 10.34 8.24
C LYS A 161 11.44 10.98 8.36
N GLY A 162 12.47 10.24 7.95
CA GLY A 162 13.83 10.77 7.87
C GLY A 162 13.95 11.76 6.71
N ARG A 163 14.81 12.78 6.87
CA ARG A 163 15.28 13.61 5.76
C ARG A 163 16.69 13.17 5.35
N ASN A 164 16.78 12.13 4.54
CA ASN A 164 17.99 11.90 3.75
C ASN A 164 17.76 12.46 2.36
N SER A 165 18.78 13.15 1.84
CA SER A 165 18.73 14.05 0.69
C SER A 165 17.85 13.53 -0.46
N VAL A 166 16.88 14.37 -0.86
CA VAL A 166 15.95 14.25 -2.00
C VAL A 166 14.61 13.55 -1.71
N ILE A 167 14.50 12.60 -0.78
CA ILE A 167 13.28 11.79 -0.58
C ILE A 167 12.87 11.71 0.91
N SER A 168 11.58 11.93 1.20
CA SER A 168 11.04 11.76 2.56
C SER A 168 10.49 10.35 2.73
N SER A 169 11.22 9.50 3.45
CA SER A 169 10.86 8.10 3.63
C SER A 169 10.92 7.66 5.09
N TYR A 170 10.21 6.57 5.38
CA TYR A 170 10.27 5.93 6.69
C TYR A 170 11.58 5.15 6.84
N PRO A 171 12.31 5.32 7.97
CA PRO A 171 13.50 4.53 8.22
C PRO A 171 13.11 3.05 8.32
N ARG A 172 13.96 2.19 7.75
CA ARG A 172 13.74 0.75 7.78
C ARG A 172 14.77 0.03 8.65
N ASN A 173 14.32 -0.98 9.37
CA ASN A 173 15.10 -1.73 10.35
C ASN A 173 15.59 -3.04 9.74
N TYR A 174 16.87 -3.06 9.34
CA TYR A 174 17.49 -4.27 8.78
C TYR A 174 17.42 -5.49 9.73
N LYS A 175 17.26 -5.28 11.05
CA LYS A 175 17.11 -6.38 12.01
C LYS A 175 15.79 -7.11 11.81
N GLU A 176 14.71 -6.41 11.44
CA GLU A 176 13.41 -7.02 11.11
C GLU A 176 13.50 -7.84 9.81
N ALA A 177 14.21 -7.31 8.80
CA ALA A 177 14.45 -8.04 7.56
C ALA A 177 15.28 -9.31 7.80
N ARG A 178 16.33 -9.23 8.62
CA ARG A 178 17.14 -10.40 9.00
C ARG A 178 16.33 -11.41 9.81
N GLU A 179 15.52 -10.94 10.76
CA GLU A 179 14.63 -11.79 11.54
C GLU A 179 13.64 -12.55 10.63
N ALA A 180 13.06 -11.89 9.62
CA ALA A 180 12.22 -12.55 8.62
C ALA A 180 13.00 -13.62 7.81
N LYS A 181 14.24 -13.32 7.41
CA LYS A 181 15.13 -14.29 6.72
C LYS A 181 15.45 -15.50 7.61
N ILE A 182 15.67 -15.30 8.90
CA ILE A 182 15.85 -16.39 9.87
C ILE A 182 14.58 -17.22 10.01
N ARG A 183 13.41 -16.59 10.22
CA ARG A 183 12.11 -17.28 10.37
C ARG A 183 11.73 -18.13 9.16
N SER A 184 12.11 -17.69 7.96
CA SER A 184 11.88 -18.41 6.71
C SER A 184 12.95 -19.46 6.39
N ASN A 185 13.95 -19.65 7.26
CA ASN A 185 15.13 -20.48 7.01
C ASN A 185 15.84 -20.12 5.70
N TRP A 186 15.85 -18.83 5.34
CA TRP A 186 16.43 -18.33 4.09
C TRP A 186 15.82 -18.97 2.84
N THR A 187 14.53 -19.34 2.88
CA THR A 187 13.81 -19.93 1.75
C THR A 187 12.73 -18.99 1.22
N CYS A 188 12.36 -19.17 -0.05
CA CYS A 188 11.24 -18.45 -0.64
C CYS A 188 9.92 -18.89 0.00
N GLU A 189 9.21 -17.95 0.62
CA GLU A 189 7.96 -18.22 1.31
C GLU A 189 6.78 -18.45 0.35
N PHE A 190 6.86 -17.97 -0.89
CA PHE A 190 5.83 -18.30 -1.89
C PHE A 190 5.99 -19.73 -2.41
N ASN A 191 7.22 -20.17 -2.69
CA ASN A 191 7.52 -21.53 -3.10
C ASN A 191 8.88 -22.01 -2.55
N GLN A 192 8.84 -22.89 -1.55
CA GLN A 192 10.04 -23.42 -0.88
C GLN A 192 10.91 -24.31 -1.79
N GLN A 193 10.40 -24.76 -2.94
CA GLN A 193 11.18 -25.53 -3.92
C GLN A 193 12.10 -24.65 -4.76
N HIS A 194 11.92 -23.33 -4.74
CA HIS A 194 12.80 -22.41 -5.45
C HIS A 194 14.15 -22.30 -4.72
N GLY A 195 15.16 -22.94 -5.30
CA GLY A 195 16.56 -22.76 -4.89
C GLY A 195 17.16 -21.48 -5.47
N THR A 196 18.14 -20.92 -4.76
CA THR A 196 18.97 -19.80 -5.21
C THR A 196 20.44 -20.09 -4.96
N PHE A 197 21.32 -19.24 -5.47
CA PHE A 197 22.76 -19.32 -5.17
C PHE A 197 23.04 -19.05 -3.69
N ILE A 198 24.15 -19.56 -3.19
CA ILE A 198 24.60 -19.30 -1.81
C ILE A 198 25.28 -17.93 -1.76
N ASN A 199 24.84 -17.09 -0.82
CA ASN A 199 25.45 -15.79 -0.56
C ASN A 199 26.84 -15.99 0.08
N ASN A 200 27.84 -15.28 -0.43
CA ASN A 200 29.24 -15.42 -0.01
C ASN A 200 29.57 -14.84 1.37
N ILE A 201 28.69 -14.02 1.95
CA ILE A 201 28.89 -13.35 3.25
C ILE A 201 28.27 -14.17 4.38
N ASN A 202 27.00 -14.53 4.24
CA ASN A 202 26.25 -15.24 5.28
C ASN A 202 26.15 -16.77 5.05
N ASN A 203 26.60 -17.27 3.89
CA ASN A 203 26.59 -18.69 3.52
C ASN A 203 25.21 -19.36 3.50
N ASN A 204 24.13 -18.56 3.37
CA ASN A 204 22.75 -19.03 3.21
C ASN A 204 22.29 -18.86 1.75
N PRO A 205 21.22 -19.54 1.31
CA PRO A 205 20.57 -19.25 0.04
C PRO A 205 20.16 -17.78 -0.06
N HIS A 206 20.38 -17.18 -1.24
CA HIS A 206 20.03 -15.79 -1.47
C HIS A 206 18.52 -15.61 -1.57
N VAL A 207 17.96 -14.77 -0.69
CA VAL A 207 16.56 -14.34 -0.69
C VAL A 207 16.48 -12.84 -0.42
N GLU A 208 15.42 -12.23 -0.93
CA GLU A 208 15.11 -10.81 -0.87
C GLU A 208 13.94 -10.59 0.11
N ALA A 209 14.08 -9.61 0.99
CA ALA A 209 13.07 -9.24 1.96
C ALA A 209 12.08 -8.25 1.34
N HIS A 210 10.80 -8.56 1.43
CA HIS A 210 9.74 -7.74 0.84
C HIS A 210 8.61 -7.51 1.82
N HIS A 211 8.27 -6.26 2.14
CA HIS A 211 7.12 -5.94 2.98
C HIS A 211 5.80 -6.29 2.26
N LEU A 212 5.00 -7.19 2.81
CA LEU A 212 3.75 -7.61 2.21
C LEU A 212 2.70 -6.49 2.25
N ILE A 213 2.53 -5.80 3.38
CA ILE A 213 1.95 -4.46 3.38
C ILE A 213 3.06 -3.51 2.91
N PRO A 214 2.93 -2.86 1.75
CA PRO A 214 4.01 -2.03 1.21
C PRO A 214 4.28 -0.85 2.13
N MET A 215 5.55 -0.45 2.27
CA MET A 215 5.96 0.67 3.12
C MET A 215 5.36 2.01 2.66
N ALA A 216 4.96 2.13 1.39
CA ALA A 216 4.25 3.23 0.78
C ALA A 216 2.89 3.46 1.43
N ALA A 217 2.33 2.42 2.07
CA ALA A 217 1.11 2.49 2.85
C ALA A 217 1.35 2.79 4.33
N GLN A 218 2.58 3.05 4.79
CA GLN A 218 2.88 3.31 6.21
C GLN A 218 2.07 4.49 6.77
N ASP A 219 1.78 5.50 5.96
CA ASP A 219 0.95 6.63 6.38
C ASP A 219 -0.53 6.27 6.59
N TYR A 220 -1.00 5.13 6.07
CA TYR A 220 -2.35 4.61 6.31
C TYR A 220 -2.53 4.08 7.74
N PHE A 221 -1.43 3.72 8.41
CA PHE A 221 -1.43 3.09 9.73
C PHE A 221 -0.85 4.03 10.79
N GLU A 222 -1.37 3.90 12.02
CA GLU A 222 -0.83 4.62 13.19
C GLU A 222 0.47 3.99 13.70
N ASN A 223 0.49 2.65 13.74
CA ASN A 223 1.65 1.88 14.12
C ASN A 223 2.58 1.62 12.92
N THR A 224 3.86 1.39 13.21
CA THR A 224 4.83 1.00 12.18
C THR A 224 4.42 -0.33 11.53
N ILE A 225 4.58 -0.42 10.21
CA ILE A 225 4.43 -1.67 9.44
C ILE A 225 5.79 -2.30 9.11
N ASP A 226 6.89 -1.74 9.62
CA ASP A 226 8.24 -2.28 9.51
C ASP A 226 8.54 -3.26 10.65
N PHE A 227 7.96 -4.45 10.55
CA PHE A 227 8.16 -5.57 11.48
C PHE A 227 8.26 -6.89 10.71
N ALA A 228 8.97 -7.87 11.28
CA ALA A 228 9.28 -9.13 10.61
C ALA A 228 8.03 -9.92 10.15
N ASP A 229 6.93 -9.86 10.90
CA ASP A 229 5.65 -10.50 10.51
C ASP A 229 4.98 -9.83 9.29
N ASN A 230 5.42 -8.65 8.86
CA ASN A 230 5.04 -8.04 7.59
C ASN A 230 6.03 -8.34 6.45
N ILE A 231 7.26 -8.74 6.74
CA ILE A 231 8.30 -8.96 5.74
C ILE A 231 8.31 -10.43 5.29
N VAL A 232 8.04 -10.67 4.01
CA VAL A 232 8.17 -11.97 3.36
C VAL A 232 9.54 -12.15 2.72
N CYS A 233 10.07 -13.37 2.74
CA CYS A 233 11.33 -13.69 2.07
C CYS A 233 11.04 -14.38 0.73
N LEU A 234 11.56 -13.82 -0.35
CA LEU A 234 11.27 -14.26 -1.72
C LEU A 234 12.57 -14.56 -2.47
N CYS A 235 12.56 -15.54 -3.38
CA CYS A 235 13.61 -15.60 -4.38
C CYS A 235 13.47 -14.44 -5.38
N PRO A 236 14.53 -14.05 -6.11
CA PRO A 236 14.48 -12.91 -7.03
C PRO A 236 13.36 -12.98 -8.08
N THR A 237 13.03 -14.19 -8.56
CA THR A 237 11.91 -14.41 -9.48
C THR A 237 10.55 -14.14 -8.85
N CYS A 238 10.33 -14.60 -7.61
CA CYS A 238 9.08 -14.35 -6.89
C CYS A 238 8.97 -12.89 -6.46
N HIS A 239 10.07 -12.26 -6.08
CA HIS A 239 10.09 -10.83 -5.78
C HIS A 239 9.77 -9.99 -7.03
N SER A 240 10.34 -10.32 -8.18
CA SER A 240 9.95 -9.69 -9.45
C SER A 240 8.49 -9.97 -9.82
N ARG A 241 7.97 -11.18 -9.52
CA ARG A 241 6.58 -11.55 -9.79
C ARG A 241 5.58 -10.67 -9.04
N ILE A 242 5.82 -10.39 -7.75
CA ILE A 242 4.89 -9.57 -6.96
C ILE A 242 4.80 -8.11 -7.47
N HIS A 243 5.89 -7.59 -8.07
CA HIS A 243 5.95 -6.22 -8.61
C HIS A 243 5.54 -6.10 -10.07
N TYR A 244 5.92 -7.05 -10.92
CA TYR A 244 5.87 -6.88 -12.38
C TYR A 244 4.97 -7.88 -13.11
N ALA A 245 4.51 -8.95 -12.46
CA ALA A 245 3.65 -9.90 -13.13
C ALA A 245 2.27 -9.32 -13.46
N VAL A 246 1.53 -10.02 -14.33
CA VAL A 246 0.14 -9.69 -14.62
C VAL A 246 -0.71 -9.76 -13.35
N ARG A 247 -1.78 -8.97 -13.32
CA ARG A 247 -2.66 -8.82 -12.15
C ARG A 247 -3.12 -10.15 -11.54
N ALA A 248 -3.46 -11.14 -12.36
CA ALA A 248 -3.92 -12.45 -11.88
C ALA A 248 -2.83 -13.18 -11.08
N GLU A 249 -1.60 -13.17 -11.58
CA GLU A 249 -0.46 -13.82 -10.91
C GLU A 249 -0.02 -13.10 -9.65
N LYS A 250 -0.04 -11.76 -9.64
CA LYS A 250 0.18 -10.94 -8.44
C LYS A 250 -0.86 -11.25 -7.37
N LYS A 251 -2.14 -11.24 -7.76
CA LYS A 251 -3.27 -11.49 -6.86
C LYS A 251 -3.15 -12.85 -6.19
N GLU A 252 -2.87 -13.90 -6.96
CA GLU A 252 -2.68 -15.26 -6.44
C GLU A 252 -1.59 -15.28 -5.34
N MET A 253 -0.43 -14.70 -5.64
CA MET A 253 0.71 -14.66 -4.74
C MET A 253 0.42 -13.87 -3.46
N ILE A 254 -0.16 -12.67 -3.57
CA ILE A 254 -0.49 -11.81 -2.43
C ILE A 254 -1.51 -12.50 -1.50
N ILE A 255 -2.54 -13.14 -2.07
CA ILE A 255 -3.55 -13.87 -1.29
C ILE A 255 -2.92 -15.03 -0.53
N GLU A 256 -2.06 -15.81 -1.19
CA GLU A 256 -1.40 -16.96 -0.56
C GLU A 256 -0.50 -16.53 0.60
N LEU A 257 0.33 -15.50 0.40
CA LEU A 257 1.18 -14.95 1.45
C LEU A 257 0.34 -14.35 2.60
N PHE A 258 -0.73 -13.63 2.29
CA PHE A 258 -1.60 -13.01 3.29
C PHE A 258 -2.30 -14.04 4.18
N LYS A 259 -2.80 -15.14 3.60
CA LYS A 259 -3.44 -16.23 4.38
C LYS A 259 -2.55 -16.76 5.50
N ARG A 260 -1.24 -16.83 5.26
CA ARG A 260 -0.24 -17.30 6.24
C ARG A 260 0.05 -16.29 7.35
N ARG A 261 -0.20 -14.99 7.10
CA ARG A 261 0.17 -13.88 8.00
C ARG A 261 -1.02 -13.16 8.64
N ARG A 262 -2.24 -13.33 8.15
CA ARG A 262 -3.42 -12.53 8.54
C ARG A 262 -3.67 -12.40 10.05
N ASN A 263 -3.33 -13.44 10.83
CA ASN A 263 -3.54 -13.46 12.27
C ASN A 263 -2.40 -12.79 13.07
N LEU A 264 -1.29 -12.45 12.42
CA LEU A 264 -0.11 -11.86 13.05
C LEU A 264 -0.22 -10.34 13.13
N TYR A 265 -0.88 -9.66 12.18
CA TYR A 265 -0.91 -8.20 12.13
C TYR A 265 -1.52 -7.53 13.37
N LEU A 266 -2.57 -8.12 13.95
CA LEU A 266 -3.28 -7.52 15.09
C LEU A 266 -2.38 -7.38 16.33
N ARG A 267 -1.40 -8.27 16.53
CA ARG A 267 -0.45 -8.18 17.66
C ARG A 267 0.43 -6.92 17.57
N HIS A 268 0.58 -6.36 16.38
CA HIS A 268 1.33 -5.13 16.09
C HIS A 268 0.40 -3.90 16.04
N GLY A 269 -0.88 -4.08 16.40
CA GLY A 269 -1.89 -3.02 16.32
C GLY A 269 -2.15 -2.57 14.88
N VAL A 270 -2.02 -3.50 13.93
CA VAL A 270 -2.28 -3.26 12.50
C VAL A 270 -3.51 -4.06 12.09
N GLU A 271 -4.59 -3.34 11.78
CA GLU A 271 -5.81 -3.93 11.24
C GLU A 271 -5.77 -3.95 9.72
N ILE A 272 -5.78 -5.14 9.14
CA ILE A 272 -5.78 -5.32 7.69
C ILE A 272 -6.59 -6.56 7.30
N ASN A 273 -7.24 -6.49 6.13
CA ASN A 273 -7.89 -7.62 5.50
C ASN A 273 -7.39 -7.79 4.05
N GLU A 274 -7.72 -8.93 3.44
CA GLU A 274 -7.27 -9.29 2.08
C GLU A 274 -7.63 -8.21 1.06
N LYS A 275 -8.84 -7.64 1.14
CA LYS A 275 -9.30 -6.60 0.22
C LYS A 275 -8.49 -5.30 0.36
N LEU A 276 -8.22 -4.88 1.60
CA LEU A 276 -7.42 -3.69 1.86
C LEU A 276 -5.99 -3.88 1.34
N LEU A 277 -5.40 -5.05 1.60
CA LEU A 277 -4.09 -5.40 1.08
C LEU A 277 -4.05 -5.33 -0.45
N LEU A 278 -4.99 -5.99 -1.13
CA LEU A 278 -5.06 -5.99 -2.60
C LEU A 278 -5.22 -4.58 -3.18
N ASN A 279 -5.96 -3.68 -2.52
CA ASN A 279 -6.06 -2.30 -2.96
C ASN A 279 -4.71 -1.56 -2.92
N PHE A 280 -3.85 -1.81 -1.92
CA PHE A 280 -2.50 -1.22 -1.88
C PHE A 280 -1.64 -1.65 -3.09
N TYR A 281 -1.93 -2.80 -3.70
CA TYR A 281 -1.28 -3.28 -4.92
C TYR A 281 -2.02 -2.90 -6.23
N GLY A 282 -3.04 -2.03 -6.18
CA GLY A 282 -3.84 -1.70 -7.36
C GLY A 282 -4.79 -2.80 -7.85
N ILE A 283 -4.99 -3.85 -7.04
CA ILE A 283 -5.84 -4.99 -7.40
C ILE A 283 -7.27 -4.75 -6.88
N ILE A 284 -7.97 -3.81 -7.53
CA ILE A 284 -9.33 -3.31 -7.17
C ILE A 284 -10.48 -3.96 -7.94
#